data_AF-R6I3C6-F1
#
_entry.id   AF-R6I3C6-F1
#
_cell.length_a   1.000
_cell.length_b   1.000
_cell.length_c   1.000
_cell.angle_alpha   90.00
_cell.angle_beta   90.00
_cell.angle_gamma   90.00
#
_symmetry.space_group_name_H-M   'P 1'
#
loop_
_entity.id
_entity.type
_entity.pdbx_description
1 polymer ?
#
loop_
_entity_poly.entity_id
_entity_poly.type
_entity_poly.pdbx_seq_one_letter_code
_entity_poly.pdbx_strand_id
1 'polypeptide(L)'
;MTVSEKVAYLKGLADGLGIKDSTNEGKLMLAVIDVLEAMADDIEAVDAHAKDLSDSISDISEDMEYLEDLCIGDMDDDDDEDYDEIDDDDDDADVCTGCCGSCGDEQEYEVTCPKCGETITVYEEDLDFGSIRCPKCDAELEFDMSPDDKDE
;
A
#
# COMPACT_ATOMS: atom_id res chain seq x y z
N MET A 1 -24.57 17.08 20.26
CA MET A 1 -24.37 15.89 21.11
C MET A 1 -23.31 15.00 20.50
N THR A 2 -22.06 15.43 20.68
CA THR A 2 -20.86 14.61 20.50
C THR A 2 -20.88 13.44 21.49
N VAL A 3 -19.99 12.47 21.31
CA VAL A 3 -19.88 11.34 22.24
C VAL A 3 -19.52 11.85 23.63
N SER A 4 -18.59 12.80 23.74
CA SER A 4 -18.18 13.45 24.98
C SER A 4 -19.35 14.13 25.71
N GLU A 5 -20.23 14.83 25.00
CA GLU A 5 -21.44 15.43 25.58
C GLU A 5 -22.41 14.38 26.16
N LYS A 6 -22.52 13.22 25.50
CA LYS A 6 -23.36 12.10 25.97
C LYS A 6 -22.75 11.43 27.20
N VAL A 7 -21.43 11.26 27.24
CA VAL A 7 -20.73 10.68 28.40
C VAL A 7 -20.80 11.62 29.61
N ALA A 8 -20.63 12.93 29.40
CA ALA A 8 -20.81 13.93 30.46
C ALA A 8 -22.23 13.91 31.03
N TYR A 9 -23.25 13.73 30.19
CA TYR A 9 -24.62 13.53 30.65
C TYR A 9 -24.78 12.26 31.49
N LEU A 10 -24.16 11.14 31.10
CA LEU A 10 -24.19 9.89 31.87
C LEU A 10 -23.49 10.04 33.23
N LYS A 11 -22.36 10.75 33.30
CA LYS A 11 -21.69 11.10 34.57
C LYS A 11 -22.65 11.87 35.49
N GLY A 12 -23.27 12.93 34.98
CA GLY A 12 -24.23 13.71 35.77
C GLY A 12 -25.45 12.90 36.22
N LEU A 13 -25.93 11.97 35.39
CA LEU A 13 -27.02 11.07 35.76
C LEU A 13 -26.60 10.08 36.85
N ALA A 14 -25.39 9.52 36.78
CA ALA A 14 -24.85 8.63 37.79
C ALA A 14 -24.74 9.33 39.16
N ASP A 15 -24.27 10.57 39.16
CA ASP A 15 -24.20 11.42 40.36
C ASP A 15 -25.61 11.71 40.92
N GLY A 16 -26.56 12.09 40.05
CA GLY A 16 -27.94 12.39 40.43
C GLY A 16 -28.70 11.19 41.00
N LEU A 17 -28.38 9.98 40.55
CA LEU A 17 -28.92 8.71 41.08
C LEU A 17 -28.23 8.26 42.38
N GLY A 18 -27.15 8.93 42.77
CA GLY A 18 -26.37 8.57 43.95
C GLY A 18 -25.62 7.26 43.80
N ILE A 19 -25.13 6.95 42.59
CA ILE A 19 -24.24 5.82 42.34
C ILE A 19 -22.92 6.08 43.07
N LYS A 20 -22.48 5.11 43.88
CA LYS A 20 -21.28 5.24 44.72
C LYS A 20 -20.29 4.15 44.41
N ASP A 21 -19.01 4.49 44.43
CA ASP A 21 -17.89 3.55 44.40
C ASP A 21 -17.85 2.58 45.61
N SER A 22 -18.69 2.79 46.63
CA SER A 22 -18.79 1.90 47.78
C SER A 22 -19.50 0.57 47.48
N THR A 23 -20.30 0.49 46.42
CA THR A 23 -21.00 -0.74 46.01
C THR A 23 -20.31 -1.39 44.82
N ASN A 24 -20.43 -2.71 44.68
CA ASN A 24 -19.81 -3.42 43.56
C ASN A 24 -20.40 -2.98 42.22
N GLU A 25 -21.71 -2.76 42.18
CA GLU A 25 -22.44 -2.28 41.01
C GLU A 25 -22.03 -0.84 40.67
N GLY A 26 -21.84 0.02 41.67
CA GLY A 26 -21.45 1.41 41.45
C GLY A 26 -20.01 1.54 40.95
N LYS A 27 -19.08 0.74 41.47
CA LYS A 27 -17.72 0.64 40.89
C LYS A 27 -17.74 0.24 39.43
N LEU A 28 -18.55 -0.77 39.08
CA LEU A 28 -18.67 -1.22 37.70
C LEU A 28 -19.24 -0.13 36.81
N MET A 29 -20.32 0.54 37.21
CA MET A 29 -20.95 1.59 36.41
C MET A 29 -20.03 2.79 36.20
N LEU A 30 -19.32 3.24 37.25
CA LEU A 30 -18.35 4.33 37.13
C LEU A 30 -17.20 3.94 36.18
N ALA A 31 -16.66 2.72 36.32
CA ALA A 31 -15.61 2.24 35.42
C ALA A 31 -16.09 2.16 33.95
N VAL A 32 -17.35 1.76 33.71
CA VAL A 32 -17.93 1.78 32.35
C VAL A 32 -18.00 3.20 31.81
N ILE A 33 -18.41 4.17 32.63
CA ILE A 33 -18.48 5.58 32.22
C ILE A 33 -17.08 6.14 31.91
N ASP A 34 -16.07 5.77 32.70
CA ASP A 34 -14.67 6.16 32.45
C ASP A 34 -14.15 5.58 31.13
N VAL A 35 -14.44 4.31 30.83
CA VAL A 35 -14.10 3.70 29.54
C VAL A 35 -14.80 4.43 28.39
N LEU A 36 -16.08 4.79 28.55
CA LEU A 36 -16.82 5.54 27.53
C LEU A 36 -16.24 6.95 27.31
N GLU A 37 -15.69 7.59 28.34
CA GLU A 37 -15.00 8.88 28.21
C GLU A 37 -13.71 8.73 27.39
N ALA A 38 -12.87 7.75 27.73
CA ALA A 38 -11.66 7.47 26.94
C ALA A 38 -12.00 7.16 25.47
N MET A 39 -13.05 6.38 25.23
CA MET A 39 -13.53 6.11 23.87
C MET A 39 -14.04 7.37 23.16
N ALA A 40 -14.62 8.32 23.89
CA ALA A 40 -15.09 9.58 23.31
C ALA A 40 -13.89 10.42 22.82
N ASP A 41 -12.83 10.50 23.64
CA ASP A 41 -11.59 11.19 23.29
C ASP A 41 -10.91 10.53 22.08
N ASP A 42 -10.82 9.19 22.06
CA ASP A 42 -10.26 8.44 20.94
C ASP A 42 -11.04 8.67 19.64
N ILE A 43 -12.38 8.73 19.70
CA ILE A 43 -13.22 9.02 18.53
C ILE A 43 -12.98 10.43 18.01
N GLU A 44 -12.85 11.42 18.88
CA GLU A 44 -12.54 12.80 18.47
C GLU A 44 -11.15 12.89 17.83
N ALA A 45 -10.16 12.16 18.35
CA ALA A 45 -8.84 12.08 17.72
C ALA A 45 -8.89 11.42 16.33
N VAL A 46 -9.64 10.32 16.18
CA VAL A 46 -9.82 9.65 14.87
C VAL A 46 -10.53 10.56 13.88
N ASP A 47 -11.55 11.31 14.28
CA ASP A 47 -12.26 12.26 13.42
C ASP A 47 -11.33 13.39 12.93
N ALA A 48 -10.43 13.87 13.79
CA ALA A 48 -9.41 14.85 13.41
C ALA A 48 -8.44 14.27 12.36
N HIS A 49 -7.89 13.07 12.61
CA HIS A 49 -7.00 12.42 11.66
C HIS A 49 -7.68 12.10 10.31
N ALA A 50 -8.96 11.74 10.32
CA ALA A 50 -9.71 11.49 9.11
C ALA A 50 -9.90 12.75 8.26
N LYS A 51 -10.09 13.91 8.90
CA LYS A 51 -10.14 15.21 8.21
C LYS A 51 -8.79 15.57 7.61
N ASP A 52 -7.72 15.47 8.39
CA ASP A 52 -6.36 15.77 7.90
C ASP A 52 -5.99 14.89 6.68
N LEU A 53 -6.37 13.61 6.72
CA LEU A 53 -6.18 12.69 5.59
C LEU A 53 -7.05 13.07 4.39
N SER A 54 -8.31 13.45 4.61
CA SER A 54 -9.21 13.91 3.54
C SER A 54 -8.68 15.15 2.83
N ASP A 55 -8.11 16.09 3.59
CA ASP A 55 -7.48 17.29 3.03
C ASP A 55 -6.24 16.89 2.21
N SER A 56 -5.37 16.02 2.76
CA SER A 56 -4.19 15.52 2.04
C SER A 56 -4.53 14.79 0.73
N ILE A 57 -5.62 14.01 0.70
CA ILE A 57 -6.08 13.34 -0.53
C ILE A 57 -6.57 14.36 -1.55
N SER A 58 -7.21 15.43 -1.08
CA SER A 58 -7.69 16.50 -1.95
C SER A 58 -6.52 17.25 -2.59
N ASP A 59 -5.48 17.55 -1.81
CA ASP A 59 -4.23 18.16 -2.31
C ASP A 59 -3.56 17.27 -3.38
N ILE A 60 -3.42 15.95 -3.11
CA ILE A 60 -2.86 15.00 -4.08
C ILE A 60 -3.70 14.94 -5.36
N SER A 61 -5.02 15.03 -5.23
CA SER A 61 -5.91 14.98 -6.40
C SER A 61 -5.75 16.21 -7.29
N GLU A 62 -5.59 17.39 -6.69
CA GLU A 62 -5.28 18.64 -7.42
C GLU A 62 -3.91 18.58 -8.10
N ASP A 63 -2.88 18.08 -7.40
CA ASP A 63 -1.55 17.87 -7.98
C ASP A 63 -1.59 16.89 -9.18
N MET A 64 -2.40 15.83 -9.08
CA MET A 64 -2.54 14.84 -10.15
C MET A 64 -3.26 15.40 -11.38
N GLU A 65 -4.30 16.21 -11.18
CA GLU A 65 -4.98 16.92 -12.27
C GLU A 65 -4.01 17.87 -12.99
N TYR A 66 -3.17 18.58 -12.24
CA TYR A 66 -2.14 19.43 -12.82
C TYR A 66 -1.11 18.64 -13.65
N LEU A 67 -0.70 17.46 -13.19
CA LEU A 67 0.22 16.60 -13.94
C LEU A 67 -0.44 16.00 -15.21
N GLU A 68 -1.72 15.67 -15.16
CA GLU A 68 -2.49 15.20 -16.32
C GLU A 68 -2.51 16.27 -17.42
N ASP A 69 -2.82 17.51 -17.07
CA ASP A 69 -2.80 18.65 -18.00
C ASP A 69 -1.39 18.85 -18.62
N LEU A 70 -0.33 18.72 -17.82
CA LEU A 70 1.06 18.87 -18.29
C LEU A 70 1.54 17.73 -19.19
N CYS A 71 1.11 16.48 -18.94
CA CYS A 71 1.65 15.29 -19.61
C CYS A 71 0.77 14.79 -20.76
N ILE A 72 -0.55 14.96 -20.67
CA ILE A 72 -1.54 14.41 -21.60
C ILE A 72 -2.26 15.54 -22.35
N GLY A 73 -2.46 16.71 -21.72
CA GLY A 73 -3.18 17.84 -22.32
C GLY A 73 -2.56 18.41 -23.59
N ASP A 74 -1.25 18.28 -23.78
CA ASP A 74 -0.52 18.70 -25.00
C ASP A 74 -0.45 17.59 -26.09
N MET A 75 -0.95 16.37 -25.84
CA MET A 75 -0.94 15.26 -26.81
C MET A 75 -2.28 15.03 -27.52
N ASP A 76 -3.35 15.74 -27.14
CA ASP A 76 -4.73 15.44 -27.58
C ASP A 76 -5.27 16.43 -28.65
N ASP A 77 -4.43 17.28 -29.25
CA ASP A 77 -4.86 18.32 -30.22
C ASP A 77 -4.33 18.13 -31.66
N ASP A 78 -3.70 17.01 -32.02
CA ASP A 78 -3.24 16.70 -33.39
C ASP A 78 -3.24 15.17 -33.70
N ASP A 79 -4.38 14.49 -33.58
CA ASP A 79 -4.56 13.11 -34.09
C ASP A 79 -5.74 13.04 -35.08
N ASP A 80 -5.68 13.94 -36.07
CA ASP A 80 -6.51 13.95 -37.28
C ASP A 80 -5.57 13.94 -38.51
N GLU A 81 -4.52 13.10 -38.49
CA GLU A 81 -3.71 12.79 -39.67
C GLU A 81 -3.93 11.33 -40.09
N ASP A 82 -4.65 11.20 -41.22
CA ASP A 82 -4.72 10.07 -42.14
C ASP A 82 -4.04 8.76 -41.67
N TYR A 83 -4.88 7.79 -41.31
CA TYR A 83 -4.56 6.37 -41.44
C TYR A 83 -4.31 6.06 -42.94
N ASP A 84 -3.15 6.48 -43.46
CA ASP A 84 -2.61 5.99 -44.71
C ASP A 84 -2.35 4.49 -44.52
N GLU A 85 -3.10 3.69 -45.31
CA GLU A 85 -2.86 2.29 -45.67
C GLU A 85 -1.41 1.83 -45.39
N ILE A 86 -1.17 1.23 -44.21
CA ILE A 86 0.04 0.45 -43.99
C ILE A 86 -0.19 -0.88 -44.71
N ASP A 87 0.48 -0.97 -45.86
CA ASP A 87 0.60 -2.16 -46.70
C ASP A 87 1.12 -3.34 -45.87
N ASP A 88 0.36 -4.44 -45.88
CA ASP A 88 0.67 -5.75 -45.28
C ASP A 88 1.90 -6.40 -45.97
N ASP A 89 3.12 -5.92 -45.71
CA ASP A 89 4.35 -6.69 -45.96
C ASP A 89 5.60 -5.95 -45.40
N ASP A 90 5.87 -6.09 -44.10
CA ASP A 90 7.26 -6.38 -43.67
C ASP A 90 7.29 -6.94 -42.23
N ASP A 91 7.88 -8.12 -42.12
CA ASP A 91 8.24 -8.82 -40.89
C ASP A 91 9.26 -7.99 -40.09
N ASP A 92 8.81 -7.25 -39.08
CA ASP A 92 9.53 -7.09 -37.80
C ASP A 92 8.60 -6.41 -36.78
N ALA A 93 7.85 -7.23 -36.05
CA ALA A 93 7.02 -6.80 -34.95
C ALA A 93 7.90 -6.38 -33.77
N ASP A 94 8.26 -5.10 -33.71
CA ASP A 94 8.78 -4.48 -32.48
C ASP A 94 8.21 -3.07 -32.27
N VAL A 95 6.90 -2.95 -32.51
CA VAL A 95 6.12 -1.76 -32.19
C VAL A 95 5.45 -2.00 -30.84
N CYS A 96 6.15 -1.63 -29.77
CA CYS A 96 5.56 -1.43 -28.45
C CYS A 96 4.74 -0.12 -28.46
N THR A 97 3.55 -0.16 -29.07
CA THR A 97 2.56 0.90 -28.90
C THR A 97 1.96 0.75 -27.50
N GLY A 98 2.18 1.77 -26.68
CA GLY A 98 2.12 1.73 -25.22
C GLY A 98 0.93 1.01 -24.59
N CYS A 99 1.23 0.07 -23.69
CA CYS A 99 0.40 -0.28 -22.52
C CYS A 99 1.08 -1.32 -21.59
N CYS A 100 2.38 -1.22 -21.28
CA CYS A 100 2.92 -2.01 -20.17
C CYS A 100 4.11 -1.33 -19.48
N GLY A 101 3.97 -1.07 -18.18
CA GLY A 101 5.10 -0.89 -17.25
C GLY A 101 5.82 -2.23 -17.01
N SER A 102 6.06 -3.00 -18.07
CA SER A 102 6.68 -4.33 -18.06
C SER A 102 7.62 -4.53 -19.25
N CYS A 103 8.12 -3.44 -19.85
CA CYS A 103 9.26 -3.48 -20.77
C CYS A 103 10.58 -3.27 -20.00
N GLY A 104 10.67 -3.84 -18.80
CA GLY A 104 11.94 -4.19 -18.20
C GLY A 104 12.07 -5.69 -18.38
N ASP A 105 13.03 -6.12 -19.19
CA ASP A 105 13.47 -7.52 -19.19
C ASP A 105 14.13 -7.80 -17.82
N GLU A 106 13.33 -7.91 -16.77
CA GLU A 106 13.77 -8.42 -15.47
C GLU A 106 14.07 -9.90 -15.67
N GLN A 107 15.36 -10.23 -15.83
CA GLN A 107 15.80 -11.60 -16.05
C GLN A 107 15.47 -12.46 -14.82
N GLU A 108 14.51 -13.38 -14.98
CA GLU A 108 14.08 -14.32 -13.95
C GLU A 108 14.83 -15.65 -14.07
N TYR A 109 15.29 -16.19 -12.94
CA TYR A 109 15.96 -17.48 -12.84
C TYR A 109 15.20 -18.41 -11.88
N GLU A 110 15.04 -19.68 -12.27
CA GLU A 110 14.47 -20.72 -11.39
C GLU A 110 15.59 -21.50 -10.69
N VAL A 111 15.62 -21.45 -9.36
CA VAL A 111 16.62 -22.13 -8.53
C VAL A 111 15.92 -23.13 -7.62
N THR A 112 16.39 -24.38 -7.61
CA THR A 112 15.90 -25.38 -6.65
C THR A 112 16.72 -25.35 -5.36
N CYS A 113 16.09 -25.10 -4.23
CA CYS A 113 16.74 -25.12 -2.92
C CYS A 113 17.25 -26.54 -2.58
N PRO A 114 18.55 -26.74 -2.33
CA PRO A 114 19.12 -28.06 -2.04
C PRO A 114 18.68 -28.64 -0.69
N LYS A 115 18.20 -27.81 0.25
CA LYS A 115 17.76 -28.29 1.57
C LYS A 115 16.32 -28.79 1.61
N CYS A 116 15.40 -28.15 0.87
CA CYS A 116 13.97 -28.48 0.93
C CYS A 116 13.36 -28.91 -0.40
N GLY A 117 14.12 -28.80 -1.50
CA GLY A 117 13.67 -29.19 -2.84
C GLY A 117 12.63 -28.27 -3.46
N GLU A 118 12.39 -27.09 -2.88
CA GLU A 118 11.48 -26.09 -3.44
C GLU A 118 12.15 -25.33 -4.58
N THR A 119 11.46 -25.20 -5.71
CA THR A 119 11.87 -24.30 -6.80
C THR A 119 11.40 -22.90 -6.46
N ILE A 120 12.33 -21.95 -6.48
CA ILE A 120 12.08 -20.53 -6.22
C ILE A 120 12.48 -19.72 -7.44
N THR A 121 11.71 -18.68 -7.74
CA THR A 121 12.05 -17.69 -8.76
C THR A 121 12.87 -16.59 -8.11
N VAL A 122 14.03 -16.26 -8.69
CA VAL A 122 14.93 -15.20 -8.23
C VAL A 122 15.26 -14.27 -9.39
N TYR A 123 15.47 -12.99 -9.10
CA TYR A 123 15.75 -11.96 -10.10
C TYR A 123 17.25 -11.65 -10.15
N GLU A 124 17.74 -11.05 -11.25
CA GLU A 124 19.14 -10.62 -11.38
C GLU A 124 19.58 -9.72 -10.22
N GLU A 125 18.71 -8.81 -9.77
CA GLU A 125 18.96 -7.95 -8.60
C GLU A 125 19.18 -8.74 -7.30
N ASP A 126 18.49 -9.87 -7.12
CA ASP A 126 18.64 -10.72 -5.94
C ASP A 126 19.99 -11.47 -5.93
N LEU A 127 20.50 -11.79 -7.12
CA LEU A 127 21.78 -12.49 -7.29
C LEU A 127 22.97 -11.55 -7.02
N ASP A 128 22.83 -10.26 -7.30
CA ASP A 128 23.85 -9.24 -7.02
C ASP A 128 24.17 -9.09 -5.52
N PHE A 129 23.23 -9.43 -4.63
CA PHE A 129 23.48 -9.44 -3.19
C PHE A 129 24.37 -10.62 -2.73
N GLY A 130 24.63 -11.59 -3.59
CA GLY A 130 25.51 -12.75 -3.35
C GLY A 130 24.91 -13.85 -2.46
N SER A 131 23.79 -13.58 -1.77
CA SER A 131 23.04 -14.61 -1.03
C SER A 131 21.55 -14.28 -0.89
N ILE A 132 20.69 -15.29 -1.02
CA ILE A 132 19.25 -15.19 -0.78
C ILE A 132 18.79 -16.25 0.24
N ARG A 133 17.71 -15.97 0.97
CA ARG A 133 17.10 -16.95 1.88
C ARG A 133 15.93 -17.65 1.23
N CYS A 134 15.92 -18.99 1.30
CA CYS A 134 14.80 -19.76 0.81
C CYS A 134 13.52 -19.47 1.64
N PRO A 135 12.40 -19.03 1.02
CA PRO A 135 11.17 -18.68 1.73
C PRO A 135 10.51 -19.87 2.44
N LYS A 136 10.83 -21.11 2.05
CA LYS A 136 10.22 -22.32 2.63
C LYS A 136 10.97 -22.86 3.84
N CYS A 137 12.30 -22.79 3.84
CA CYS A 137 13.13 -23.45 4.86
C CYS A 137 14.17 -22.53 5.53
N ASP A 138 14.18 -21.25 5.16
CA ASP A 138 15.10 -20.22 5.67
C ASP A 138 16.59 -20.59 5.55
N ALA A 139 16.90 -21.44 4.58
CA ALA A 139 18.27 -21.78 4.23
C ALA A 139 18.89 -20.65 3.42
N GLU A 140 20.08 -20.21 3.81
CA GLU A 140 20.91 -19.29 3.04
C GLU A 140 21.45 -20.02 1.80
N LEU A 141 21.18 -19.44 0.63
CA LEU A 141 21.66 -19.88 -0.67
C LEU A 141 22.69 -18.85 -1.13
N GLU A 142 23.95 -19.24 -1.22
CA GLU A 142 25.03 -18.40 -1.73
C GLU A 142 25.16 -18.65 -3.25
N PHE A 143 25.23 -17.56 -4.03
CA PHE A 143 25.44 -17.61 -5.48
C PHE A 143 26.82 -17.03 -5.80
N ASP A 144 27.70 -17.85 -6.35
CA ASP A 144 29.03 -17.41 -6.79
C ASP A 144 28.97 -17.06 -8.28
N MET A 145 28.78 -15.77 -8.57
CA MET A 145 28.92 -15.22 -9.93
C MET A 145 30.39 -14.90 -10.20
N SER A 146 31.24 -15.92 -10.17
CA SER A 146 32.61 -15.81 -10.68
C SER A 146 32.55 -15.69 -12.21
N PRO A 147 33.11 -14.63 -12.83
CA PRO A 147 33.15 -14.48 -14.27
C PRO A 147 34.26 -15.35 -14.89
N ASP A 148 34.06 -16.67 -14.87
CA ASP A 148 34.81 -17.68 -15.63
C ASP A 148 33.77 -18.77 -15.95
N ASP A 149 33.09 -18.77 -17.09
CA ASP A 149 33.65 -19.14 -18.39
C ASP A 149 32.99 -18.35 -19.54
N LYS A 150 33.67 -17.31 -20.04
CA LYS A 150 33.80 -17.13 -21.49
C LYS A 150 35.01 -17.96 -21.89
N ASP A 151 34.80 -19.11 -22.54
CA ASP A 151 35.69 -19.72 -23.56
C ASP A 151 35.41 -21.23 -23.72
N GLU A 152 34.52 -21.61 -24.64
CA GLU A 152 34.73 -22.55 -25.78
C GLU A 152 33.44 -22.83 -26.58
#